data_AF-A0A836SRE4-F1
#
_entry.id   AF-A0A836SRE4-F1
#
_cell.length_a   1.000
_cell.length_b   1.000
_cell.length_c   1.000
_cell.angle_alpha   90.00
_cell.angle_beta   90.00
_cell.angle_gamma   90.00
#
_symmetry.space_group_name_H-M   'P 1'
#
loop_
_entity.id
_entity.type
_entity.pdbx_description
1 polymer ?
#
loop_
_entity_poly.entity_id
_entity_poly.type
_entity_poly.pdbx_seq_one_letter_code
_entity_poly.pdbx_strand_id
1 'polypeptide(L)'
;MLDTVVRIHDLRPRDVGEFFALDPEFLRLITSNREIAVDQFLFFDIETTGLSRGPDNMIYLAGFGSIEDERFEVRQYLISDPIKEKDLIRKVIDEFHRKGLVITYNGKAFDLPVVEGRFRFYGYRYDFEFDHLDLLHIARKLLPMEGFSLKRLETDRLGLYRQNDLPSGAIPGMFLRYLMEHDDHYSEQILKHNEYDLLSMAYLLLEMNTAFIEQSDPRVVYRIGRLYERVKDYERARDYYELVMSQGIDYELELLVMKRLAQLYKRQGELDKAVELCQALLSYNDPYPYLEMARHFERAKDYQSAIDLTLQAIDRFPKLKKKLEARLERLKRRYEQR
;
A
#
# COMPACT_ATOMS: atom_id res chain seq x y z
N MET A 1 -5.28 37.81 -7.63
CA MET A 1 -6.14 36.73 -7.13
C MET A 1 -5.68 35.44 -7.79
N LEU A 2 -5.52 34.37 -7.01
CA LEU A 2 -5.52 33.02 -7.59
C LEU A 2 -6.90 32.86 -8.24
N ASP A 3 -6.94 32.43 -9.50
CA ASP A 3 -8.19 32.00 -10.11
C ASP A 3 -8.50 30.64 -9.51
N THR A 4 -9.01 30.65 -8.27
CA THR A 4 -9.37 29.43 -7.56
C THR A 4 -10.65 28.91 -8.18
N VAL A 5 -10.51 27.94 -9.07
CA VAL A 5 -11.65 27.18 -9.59
C VAL A 5 -12.00 26.12 -8.54
N VAL A 6 -12.81 26.50 -7.56
CA VAL A 6 -13.43 25.51 -6.66
C VAL A 6 -14.51 24.79 -7.45
N ARG A 7 -14.26 23.52 -7.80
CA ARG A 7 -15.29 22.64 -8.37
C ARG A 7 -15.85 21.74 -7.31
N ILE A 8 -16.96 22.14 -6.71
CA ILE A 8 -17.72 21.22 -5.86
C ILE A 8 -18.40 20.22 -6.79
N HIS A 9 -17.77 19.06 -6.95
CA HIS A 9 -18.43 17.92 -7.56
C HIS A 9 -19.36 17.31 -6.53
N ASP A 10 -20.65 17.34 -6.81
CA ASP A 10 -21.55 16.37 -6.22
C ASP A 10 -21.23 15.03 -6.87
N LEU A 11 -20.21 14.34 -6.35
CA LEU A 11 -20.28 12.91 -6.47
C LEU A 11 -21.60 12.50 -5.83
N ARG A 12 -22.45 11.90 -6.66
CA ARG A 12 -23.17 10.72 -6.22
C ARG A 12 -22.25 9.56 -6.55
N PRO A 13 -21.32 9.17 -5.65
CA PRO A 13 -20.89 7.79 -5.70
C PRO A 13 -22.14 6.96 -5.40
N ARG A 14 -22.06 5.65 -5.53
CA ARG A 14 -23.19 4.81 -5.14
C ARG A 14 -23.61 4.93 -3.67
N ASP A 15 -22.93 5.69 -2.81
CA ASP A 15 -23.49 6.61 -1.81
C ASP A 15 -22.32 7.13 -0.95
N VAL A 16 -22.25 8.42 -0.58
CA VAL A 16 -21.22 8.87 0.39
C VAL A 16 -21.43 8.22 1.77
N GLY A 17 -22.62 7.68 2.02
CA GLY A 17 -22.89 6.76 3.14
C GLY A 17 -21.93 5.56 3.19
N GLU A 18 -21.34 5.14 2.07
CA GLU A 18 -20.33 4.07 2.04
C GLU A 18 -19.05 4.47 2.79
N PHE A 19 -18.64 5.75 2.75
CA PHE A 19 -17.49 6.21 3.53
C PHE A 19 -17.76 6.16 5.04
N PHE A 20 -18.98 6.50 5.46
CA PHE A 20 -19.41 6.35 6.86
C PHE A 20 -19.66 4.89 7.25
N ALA A 21 -19.78 3.99 6.28
CA ALA A 21 -19.85 2.54 6.45
C ALA A 21 -18.48 1.84 6.32
N LEU A 22 -17.37 2.59 6.23
CA LEU A 22 -16.04 2.01 6.30
C LEU A 22 -15.88 1.22 7.60
N ASP A 23 -15.42 -0.01 7.48
CA ASP A 23 -15.26 -0.89 8.61
C ASP A 23 -14.20 -0.31 9.57
N PRO A 24 -14.52 -0.06 10.85
CA PRO A 24 -13.57 0.54 11.79
C PRO A 24 -12.30 -0.30 11.99
N GLU A 25 -12.40 -1.62 11.85
CA GLU A 25 -11.25 -2.52 11.94
C GLU A 25 -10.34 -2.41 10.73
N PHE A 26 -10.93 -2.33 9.54
CA PHE A 26 -10.17 -2.03 8.32
C PHE A 26 -9.41 -0.70 8.45
N LEU A 27 -10.09 0.36 8.89
CA LEU A 27 -9.46 1.66 9.10
C LEU A 27 -8.31 1.60 10.11
N ARG A 28 -8.50 0.93 11.26
CA ARG A 28 -7.40 0.73 12.24
C ARG A 28 -6.23 0.00 11.61
N LEU A 29 -6.44 -1.06 10.83
CA LEU A 29 -5.36 -1.83 10.22
C LEU A 29 -4.52 -1.01 9.23
N ILE A 30 -5.15 -0.17 8.41
CA ILE A 30 -4.45 0.60 7.38
C ILE A 30 -3.81 1.89 7.93
N THR A 31 -4.33 2.42 9.05
CA THR A 31 -3.80 3.61 9.74
C THR A 31 -2.85 3.28 10.91
N SER A 32 -2.45 2.02 11.07
CA SER A 32 -1.57 1.57 12.16
C SER A 32 -2.15 1.79 13.56
N ASN A 33 -3.41 1.40 13.75
CA ASN A 33 -4.22 1.46 14.98
C ASN A 33 -4.55 2.87 15.46
N ARG A 34 -4.67 3.83 14.55
CA ARG A 34 -5.15 5.18 14.86
C ARG A 34 -6.65 5.24 14.61
N GLU A 35 -7.36 5.96 15.47
CA GLU A 35 -8.78 6.25 15.27
C GLU A 35 -8.88 7.62 14.59
N ILE A 36 -9.32 7.61 13.34
CA ILE A 36 -9.43 8.80 12.51
C ILE A 36 -10.85 8.83 11.96
N ALA A 37 -11.55 9.93 12.20
CA ALA A 37 -12.90 10.11 11.68
C ALA A 37 -12.86 10.40 10.18
N VAL A 38 -13.89 9.95 9.47
CA VAL A 38 -13.99 10.04 8.01
C VAL A 38 -13.99 11.49 7.52
N ASP A 39 -14.57 12.41 8.29
CA ASP A 39 -14.55 13.86 8.04
C ASP A 39 -13.14 14.48 8.15
N GLN A 40 -12.16 13.76 8.69
CA GLN A 40 -10.76 14.17 8.76
C GLN A 40 -9.94 13.71 7.54
N PHE A 41 -10.54 13.00 6.59
CA PHE A 41 -9.84 12.53 5.39
C PHE A 41 -9.61 13.69 4.40
N LEU A 42 -8.38 13.76 3.89
CA LEU A 42 -7.96 14.69 2.85
C LEU A 42 -7.22 13.94 1.76
N PHE A 43 -7.92 13.60 0.69
CA PHE A 43 -7.32 13.07 -0.53
C PHE A 43 -6.52 14.18 -1.21
N PHE A 44 -5.30 13.88 -1.64
CA PHE A 44 -4.39 14.90 -2.15
C PHE A 44 -3.59 14.38 -3.34
N ASP A 45 -3.51 15.22 -4.38
CA ASP A 45 -2.77 14.98 -5.62
C ASP A 45 -2.29 16.31 -6.20
N ILE A 46 -1.10 16.31 -6.83
CA ILE A 46 -0.52 17.50 -7.45
C ILE A 46 -0.17 17.29 -8.92
N GLU A 47 -0.26 18.38 -9.70
CA GLU A 47 0.32 18.42 -11.04
C GLU A 47 1.52 19.33 -11.10
N THR A 48 2.57 18.84 -11.74
CA THR A 48 3.88 19.49 -11.73
C THR A 48 4.50 19.58 -13.12
N THR A 49 5.35 20.57 -13.35
CA THR A 49 5.94 20.84 -14.69
C THR A 49 6.88 19.74 -15.18
N GLY A 50 7.34 18.84 -14.31
CA GLY A 50 8.12 17.66 -14.68
C GLY A 50 7.99 16.54 -13.64
N LEU A 51 8.76 15.46 -13.86
CA LEU A 51 8.76 14.28 -12.99
C LEU A 51 9.91 14.30 -11.96
N SER A 52 10.71 15.36 -11.93
CA SER A 52 11.86 15.47 -11.01
C SER A 52 11.40 15.96 -9.64
N ARG A 53 12.14 15.59 -8.58
CA ARG A 53 11.92 16.16 -7.23
C ARG A 53 12.77 17.41 -6.98
N GLY A 54 13.34 17.96 -8.06
CA GLY A 54 14.28 19.08 -7.99
C GLY A 54 13.59 20.43 -7.79
N PRO A 55 14.34 21.49 -7.47
CA PRO A 55 13.81 22.83 -7.29
C PRO A 55 13.20 23.42 -8.58
N ASP A 56 13.48 22.83 -9.74
CA ASP A 56 12.93 23.25 -11.03
C ASP A 56 11.54 22.65 -11.31
N ASN A 57 11.10 21.68 -10.50
CA ASN A 57 9.77 21.13 -10.62
C ASN A 57 8.77 22.01 -9.87
N MET A 58 7.97 22.75 -10.63
CA MET A 58 6.98 23.68 -10.12
C MET A 58 5.64 22.97 -10.00
N ILE A 59 4.93 23.19 -8.89
CA ILE A 59 3.55 22.75 -8.74
C ILE A 59 2.66 23.80 -9.40
N TYR A 60 1.83 23.39 -10.36
CA TYR A 60 0.86 24.29 -10.99
C TYR A 60 -0.59 23.97 -10.62
N LEU A 61 -0.87 22.76 -10.16
CA LEU A 61 -2.16 22.37 -9.60
C LEU A 61 -1.95 21.66 -8.28
N ALA A 62 -2.78 22.00 -7.29
CA ALA A 62 -2.99 21.17 -6.11
C ALA A 62 -4.47 20.84 -5.99
N GLY A 63 -4.78 19.55 -5.98
CA GLY A 63 -6.13 19.01 -5.83
C GLY A 63 -6.34 18.40 -4.45
N PHE A 64 -7.53 18.64 -3.89
CA PHE A 64 -7.95 18.16 -2.59
C PHE A 64 -9.32 17.50 -2.72
N GLY A 65 -9.48 16.30 -2.15
CA GLY A 65 -10.77 15.65 -1.98
C GLY A 65 -11.07 15.50 -0.49
N SER A 66 -12.28 15.84 -0.07
CA SER A 66 -12.68 15.73 1.34
C SER A 66 -14.14 15.34 1.46
N ILE A 67 -14.52 14.81 2.62
CA ILE A 67 -15.90 14.43 2.91
C ILE A 67 -16.52 15.51 3.79
N GLU A 68 -17.51 16.22 3.27
CA GLU A 68 -18.18 17.38 3.89
C GLU A 68 -19.70 17.22 3.66
N ASP A 69 -20.54 17.39 4.69
CA ASP A 69 -22.01 17.32 4.58
C ASP A 69 -22.54 16.11 3.77
N GLU A 70 -21.97 14.92 4.01
CA GLU A 70 -22.28 13.67 3.29
C GLU A 70 -22.03 13.78 1.76
N ARG A 71 -21.08 14.60 1.34
CA ARG A 71 -20.63 14.78 -0.05
C ARG A 71 -19.12 14.64 -0.15
N PHE A 72 -18.64 14.14 -1.28
CA PHE A 72 -17.22 14.20 -1.59
C PHE A 72 -16.93 15.50 -2.33
N GLU A 73 -16.38 16.49 -1.63
CA GLU A 73 -16.00 17.78 -2.22
C GLU A 73 -14.59 17.69 -2.81
N VAL A 74 -14.47 18.08 -4.09
CA VAL A 74 -13.19 18.35 -4.73
C VAL A 74 -12.89 19.85 -4.65
N ARG A 75 -11.66 20.21 -4.32
CA ARG A 75 -11.19 21.59 -4.32
C ARG A 75 -9.85 21.64 -5.03
N GLN A 76 -9.76 22.47 -6.06
CA GLN A 76 -8.59 22.53 -6.94
C GLN A 76 -8.07 23.96 -7.02
N TYR A 77 -6.75 24.08 -6.93
CA TYR A 77 -6.05 25.34 -7.04
C TYR A 77 -5.08 25.28 -8.22
N LEU A 78 -5.51 25.82 -9.37
CA LEU A 78 -4.71 25.92 -10.60
C LEU A 78 -4.12 27.33 -10.70
N ILE A 79 -2.83 27.43 -10.96
CA ILE A 79 -2.20 28.74 -11.25
C ILE A 79 -2.27 29.06 -12.74
N SER A 80 -2.56 30.32 -13.05
CA SER A 80 -2.53 30.85 -14.42
C SER A 80 -1.21 31.54 -14.78
N ASP A 81 -0.28 31.61 -13.82
CA ASP A 81 1.01 32.27 -13.92
C ASP A 81 1.98 31.59 -12.94
N PRO A 82 3.17 31.15 -13.39
CA PRO A 82 4.21 30.57 -12.52
C PRO A 82 4.53 31.37 -11.25
N ILE A 83 4.44 32.71 -11.30
CA ILE A 83 4.72 33.59 -10.15
C ILE A 83 3.71 33.33 -9.00
N LYS A 84 2.51 32.81 -9.30
CA LYS A 84 1.47 32.52 -8.31
C LYS A 84 1.70 31.22 -7.53
N GLU A 85 2.72 30.41 -7.85
CA GLU A 85 2.96 29.16 -7.11
C GLU A 85 3.17 29.42 -5.60
N LYS A 86 3.80 30.52 -5.21
CA LYS A 86 3.94 30.86 -3.78
C LYS A 86 2.58 30.97 -3.07
N ASP A 87 1.56 31.46 -3.75
CA ASP A 87 0.20 31.55 -3.21
C ASP A 87 -0.48 30.19 -3.20
N LEU A 88 -0.26 29.36 -4.22
CA LEU A 88 -0.71 27.96 -4.25
C LEU A 88 -0.16 27.19 -3.04
N ILE A 89 1.13 27.32 -2.78
CA ILE A 89 1.80 26.66 -1.65
C ILE A 89 1.20 27.07 -0.29
N ARG A 90 0.81 28.33 -0.13
CA ARG A 90 0.08 28.78 1.08
C ARG A 90 -1.25 28.04 1.23
N LYS A 91 -1.99 27.87 0.13
CA LYS A 91 -3.24 27.10 0.14
C LYS A 91 -3.03 25.64 0.52
N VAL A 92 -1.96 25.00 0.03
CA VAL A 92 -1.62 23.63 0.44
C VAL A 92 -1.38 23.54 1.95
N ILE A 93 -0.65 24.49 2.51
CA ILE A 93 -0.42 24.56 3.96
C ILE A 93 -1.74 24.73 4.72
N ASP A 94 -2.60 25.64 4.27
CA ASP A 94 -3.91 25.88 4.90
C ASP A 94 -4.81 24.64 4.88
N GLU A 95 -4.86 23.90 3.77
CA GLU A 95 -5.66 22.67 3.65
C GLU A 95 -5.10 21.54 4.53
N PHE A 96 -3.77 21.36 4.54
CA PHE A 96 -3.13 20.35 5.40
C PHE A 96 -3.33 20.62 6.89
N HIS A 97 -3.45 21.88 7.31
CA HIS A 97 -3.80 22.22 8.69
C HIS A 97 -5.25 21.88 9.06
N ARG A 98 -6.17 21.82 8.09
CA ARG A 98 -7.60 21.62 8.37
C ARG A 98 -8.00 20.18 8.63
N LYS A 99 -7.23 19.20 8.14
CA LYS A 99 -7.61 17.78 8.12
C LYS A 99 -6.55 16.90 8.78
N GLY A 100 -6.98 15.76 9.30
CA GLY A 100 -6.14 14.90 10.15
C GLY A 100 -5.35 13.83 9.40
N LEU A 101 -5.91 13.30 8.29
CA LEU A 101 -5.30 12.23 7.50
C LEU A 101 -5.19 12.63 6.03
N VAL A 102 -3.96 12.85 5.57
CA VAL A 102 -3.65 13.03 4.16
C VAL A 102 -3.59 11.66 3.49
N ILE A 103 -4.40 11.47 2.45
CA ILE A 103 -4.50 10.24 1.67
C ILE A 103 -3.98 10.52 0.27
N THR A 104 -3.00 9.74 -0.20
CA THR A 104 -2.43 9.90 -1.54
C THR A 104 -2.26 8.57 -2.25
N TYR A 105 -1.99 8.60 -3.55
CA TYR A 105 -1.60 7.43 -4.32
C TYR A 105 -0.13 7.54 -4.73
N ASN A 106 0.74 6.76 -4.09
CA ASN A 106 2.20 6.84 -4.28
C ASN A 106 2.82 8.20 -3.90
N GLY A 107 2.09 9.07 -3.20
CA GLY A 107 2.56 10.41 -2.87
C GLY A 107 3.69 10.43 -1.84
N LYS A 108 3.91 9.34 -1.08
CA LYS A 108 5.13 9.21 -0.26
C LYS A 108 6.40 9.26 -1.12
N ALA A 109 6.31 8.75 -2.35
CA ALA A 109 7.43 8.70 -3.28
C ALA A 109 7.44 9.89 -4.25
N PHE A 110 6.46 10.79 -4.24
CA PHE A 110 6.44 11.89 -5.20
C PHE A 110 5.86 13.17 -4.61
N ASP A 111 4.54 13.24 -4.46
CA ASP A 111 3.77 14.44 -4.11
C ASP A 111 4.32 15.12 -2.85
N LEU A 112 4.42 14.38 -1.74
CA LEU A 112 4.86 14.93 -0.46
C LEU A 112 6.31 15.42 -0.51
N PRO A 113 7.30 14.65 -1.02
CA PRO A 113 8.65 15.17 -1.23
C PRO A 113 8.73 16.44 -2.10
N VAL A 114 7.89 16.56 -3.14
CA VAL A 114 7.86 17.75 -4.00
C VAL A 114 7.29 18.95 -3.22
N VAL A 115 6.16 18.78 -2.55
CA VAL A 115 5.53 19.80 -1.70
C VAL A 115 6.50 20.29 -0.61
N GLU A 116 7.16 19.38 0.12
CA GLU A 116 8.17 19.72 1.11
C GLU A 116 9.35 20.50 0.50
N GLY A 117 9.77 20.13 -0.72
CA GLY A 117 10.77 20.85 -1.48
C GLY A 117 10.36 22.29 -1.77
N ARG A 118 9.11 22.50 -2.22
CA ARG A 118 8.56 23.84 -2.49
C ARG A 118 8.37 24.66 -1.23
N PHE A 119 7.99 24.04 -0.11
CA PHE A 119 7.90 24.71 1.19
C PHE A 119 9.25 25.31 1.60
N ARG A 120 10.31 24.49 1.52
CA ARG A 120 11.69 24.95 1.78
C ARG A 120 12.13 26.03 0.80
N PHE A 121 11.83 25.87 -0.49
CA PHE A 121 12.17 26.86 -1.51
C PHE A 121 11.56 28.24 -1.22
N TYR A 122 10.31 28.29 -0.79
CA TYR A 122 9.63 29.54 -0.43
C TYR A 122 9.87 30.03 1.01
N GLY A 123 10.68 29.31 1.79
CA GLY A 123 11.05 29.68 3.15
C GLY A 123 9.98 29.42 4.20
N TYR A 124 9.01 28.55 3.92
CA TYR A 124 8.03 28.12 4.92
C TYR A 124 8.65 27.09 5.88
N ARG A 125 8.39 27.25 7.17
CA ARG A 125 8.70 26.23 8.18
C ARG A 125 7.54 25.26 8.27
N TYR A 126 7.87 23.97 8.24
CA TYR A 126 6.93 22.88 8.39
C TYR A 126 6.79 22.58 9.88
N ASP A 127 5.79 23.19 10.52
CA ASP A 127 5.58 23.07 11.97
C ASP A 127 4.29 22.28 12.31
N PHE A 128 3.73 21.53 11.34
CA PHE A 128 2.52 20.74 11.53
C PHE A 128 2.76 19.27 11.23
N GLU A 129 2.19 18.41 12.07
CA GLU A 129 2.18 16.97 11.85
C GLU A 129 0.82 16.57 11.28
N PHE A 130 0.82 15.77 10.22
CA PHE A 130 -0.38 15.10 9.72
C PHE A 130 -0.10 13.61 9.57
N ASP A 131 -1.18 12.83 9.62
CA ASP A 131 -1.09 11.41 9.35
C ASP A 131 -1.14 11.18 7.84
N HIS A 132 -0.35 10.22 7.35
CA HIS A 132 -0.28 9.92 5.93
C HIS A 132 -0.65 8.46 5.64
N LEU A 133 -1.62 8.29 4.75
CA LEU A 133 -2.01 7.01 4.17
C LEU A 133 -1.72 6.98 2.67
N ASP A 134 -0.70 6.22 2.27
CA ASP A 134 -0.40 5.97 0.86
C ASP A 134 -1.14 4.71 0.37
N LEU A 135 -2.18 4.91 -0.44
CA LEU A 135 -3.07 3.84 -0.90
C LEU A 135 -2.34 2.80 -1.76
N LEU A 136 -1.30 3.17 -2.52
CA LEU A 136 -0.52 2.22 -3.31
C LEU A 136 0.06 1.11 -2.43
N HIS A 137 0.56 1.49 -1.24
CA HIS A 137 1.18 0.55 -0.31
C HIS A 137 0.17 -0.33 0.42
N ILE A 138 -1.10 0.08 0.51
CA ILE A 138 -2.17 -0.72 1.09
C ILE A 138 -2.75 -1.65 0.02
N ALA A 139 -3.05 -1.12 -1.17
CA ALA A 139 -3.53 -1.89 -2.31
C ALA A 139 -2.60 -3.06 -2.64
N ARG A 140 -1.28 -2.84 -2.69
CA ARG A 140 -0.29 -3.92 -2.89
C ARG A 140 -0.33 -5.03 -1.84
N LYS A 141 -0.70 -4.67 -0.62
CA LYS A 141 -0.79 -5.64 0.48
C LYS A 141 -2.09 -6.40 0.41
N LEU A 142 -3.22 -5.74 0.14
CA LEU A 142 -4.54 -6.33 0.23
C LEU A 142 -5.05 -6.95 -1.07
N LEU A 143 -4.88 -6.29 -2.22
CA LEU A 143 -5.47 -6.70 -3.49
C LEU A 143 -4.58 -7.70 -4.23
N PRO A 144 -5.10 -8.86 -4.66
CA PRO A 144 -4.37 -9.82 -5.47
C PRO A 144 -4.45 -9.42 -6.95
N MET A 145 -3.54 -8.56 -7.40
CA MET A 145 -3.47 -8.15 -8.80
C MET A 145 -2.04 -7.90 -9.28
N GLU A 146 -1.88 -7.88 -10.60
CA GLU A 146 -0.64 -7.56 -11.28
C GLU A 146 -0.63 -6.10 -11.74
N GLY A 147 0.39 -5.34 -11.33
CA GLY A 147 0.50 -3.92 -11.61
C GLY A 147 -0.41 -3.07 -10.73
N PHE A 148 0.09 -1.89 -10.35
CA PHE A 148 -0.61 -0.97 -9.46
C PHE A 148 -0.37 0.47 -9.96
N SER A 149 -0.62 0.72 -11.25
CA SER A 149 -0.87 2.09 -11.69
C SER A 149 -2.31 2.45 -11.36
N LEU A 150 -2.59 3.71 -11.03
CA LEU A 150 -3.94 4.15 -10.70
C LEU A 150 -4.91 3.85 -11.86
N LYS A 151 -4.49 4.13 -13.09
CA LYS A 151 -5.23 3.75 -14.31
C LYS A 151 -5.59 2.27 -14.43
N ARG A 152 -4.72 1.35 -13.99
CA ARG A 152 -5.06 -0.08 -13.99
C ARG A 152 -6.07 -0.43 -12.90
N LEU A 153 -5.96 0.20 -11.72
CA LEU A 153 -6.95 0.02 -10.66
C LEU A 153 -8.32 0.51 -11.11
N GLU A 154 -8.37 1.65 -11.79
CA GLU A 154 -9.61 2.16 -12.40
C GLU A 154 -10.26 1.15 -13.33
N THR A 155 -9.52 0.64 -14.32
CA THR A 155 -10.09 -0.25 -15.34
C THR A 155 -10.36 -1.65 -14.81
N ASP A 156 -9.38 -2.25 -14.14
CA ASP A 156 -9.37 -3.69 -13.85
C ASP A 156 -10.12 -4.01 -12.55
N ARG A 157 -10.28 -3.02 -11.65
CA ARG A 157 -10.96 -3.19 -10.35
C ARG A 157 -12.22 -2.35 -10.25
N LEU A 158 -12.14 -1.06 -10.56
CA LEU A 158 -13.27 -0.15 -10.35
C LEU A 158 -14.25 -0.10 -11.53
N GLY A 159 -13.88 -0.68 -12.68
CA GLY A 159 -14.68 -0.61 -13.91
C GLY A 159 -14.85 0.82 -14.44
N LEU A 160 -13.95 1.73 -14.06
CA LEU A 160 -13.97 3.14 -14.44
C LEU A 160 -13.19 3.32 -15.75
N TYR A 161 -13.88 3.83 -16.78
CA TYR A 161 -13.28 4.15 -18.07
C TYR A 161 -13.33 5.66 -18.30
N ARG A 162 -12.17 6.31 -18.23
CA ARG A 162 -12.01 7.74 -18.52
C ARG A 162 -12.31 8.01 -20.01
N GLN A 163 -13.29 8.87 -20.31
CA GLN A 163 -13.52 9.33 -21.68
C GLN A 163 -12.50 10.39 -22.08
N ASN A 164 -11.88 10.26 -23.27
CA ASN A 164 -10.86 11.18 -23.80
C ASN A 164 -9.63 11.34 -22.87
N ASP A 165 -9.18 10.23 -22.27
CA ASP A 165 -8.06 10.24 -21.33
C ASP A 165 -6.74 10.66 -21.98
N LEU A 166 -6.15 11.73 -21.45
CA LEU A 166 -4.80 12.13 -21.79
C LEU A 166 -3.80 11.25 -21.05
N PRO A 167 -2.69 10.82 -21.70
CA PRO A 167 -1.59 10.21 -20.97
C PRO A 167 -1.09 11.19 -19.90
N SER A 168 -0.85 10.74 -18.66
CA SER A 168 -0.36 11.61 -17.58
C SER A 168 0.91 12.38 -17.98
N GLY A 169 1.78 11.79 -18.81
CA GLY A 169 2.96 12.47 -19.35
C GLY A 169 2.69 13.65 -20.29
N ALA A 170 1.46 13.82 -20.79
CA ALA A 170 1.03 14.93 -21.63
C ALA A 170 0.50 16.12 -20.82
N ILE A 171 0.12 15.91 -19.55
CA ILE A 171 -0.50 16.92 -18.68
C ILE A 171 0.42 18.16 -18.47
N PRO A 172 1.74 18.02 -18.24
CA PRO A 172 2.64 19.18 -18.20
C PRO A 172 2.66 19.99 -19.50
N GLY A 173 2.54 19.32 -20.66
CA GLY A 173 2.45 19.99 -21.96
C GLY A 173 1.16 20.77 -22.15
N MET A 174 0.05 20.29 -21.60
CA MET A 174 -1.22 21.03 -21.59
C MET A 174 -1.12 22.29 -20.75
N PHE A 175 -0.44 22.24 -19.61
CA PHE A 175 -0.22 23.43 -18.79
C PHE A 175 0.58 24.51 -19.54
N LEU A 176 1.61 24.12 -20.28
CA LEU A 176 2.35 25.07 -21.12
C LEU A 176 1.46 25.72 -22.18
N ARG A 177 0.57 24.95 -22.83
CA ARG A 177 -0.40 25.51 -23.79
C ARG A 177 -1.41 26.43 -23.13
N TYR A 178 -1.91 26.07 -21.95
CA TYR A 178 -2.79 26.93 -21.16
C TYR A 178 -2.14 28.30 -20.88
N LEU A 179 -0.85 28.32 -20.51
CA LEU A 179 -0.13 29.58 -20.28
C LEU A 179 0.11 30.40 -21.56
N MET A 180 0.31 29.74 -22.71
CA MET A 180 0.60 30.42 -23.98
C MET A 180 -0.65 30.92 -24.71
N GLU A 181 -1.70 30.11 -24.71
CA GLU A 181 -2.91 30.32 -25.51
C GLU A 181 -4.03 30.97 -24.68
N HIS A 182 -3.96 30.90 -23.35
CA HIS A 182 -5.02 31.34 -22.44
C HIS A 182 -6.40 30.74 -22.78
N ASP A 183 -6.39 29.52 -23.33
CA ASP A 183 -7.60 28.77 -23.68
C ASP A 183 -8.01 27.89 -22.50
N ASP A 184 -9.24 28.14 -22.01
CA ASP A 184 -9.84 27.41 -20.89
C ASP A 184 -9.95 25.91 -21.17
N HIS A 185 -9.98 25.47 -22.44
CA HIS A 185 -10.00 24.06 -22.82
C HIS A 185 -8.85 23.25 -22.21
N TYR A 186 -7.64 23.81 -22.16
CA TYR A 186 -6.49 23.12 -21.57
C TYR A 186 -6.58 23.05 -20.05
N SER A 187 -7.03 24.14 -19.41
CA SER A 187 -7.23 24.17 -17.96
C SER A 187 -8.30 23.17 -17.52
N GLU A 188 -9.38 23.04 -18.29
CA GLU A 188 -10.46 22.08 -18.08
C GLU A 188 -9.95 20.64 -18.09
N GLN A 189 -9.06 20.31 -19.02
CA GLN A 189 -8.50 18.96 -19.12
C GLN A 189 -7.57 18.63 -17.96
N ILE A 190 -6.74 19.58 -17.54
CA ILE A 190 -5.85 19.45 -16.37
C ILE A 190 -6.70 19.22 -15.11
N LEU A 191 -7.72 20.07 -14.90
CA LEU A 191 -8.61 19.95 -13.75
C LEU A 191 -9.35 18.61 -13.75
N LYS A 192 -9.89 18.16 -14.89
CA LYS A 192 -10.56 16.85 -14.98
C LYS A 192 -9.64 15.66 -14.70
N HIS A 193 -8.37 15.73 -15.12
CA HIS A 193 -7.41 14.66 -14.86
C HIS A 193 -7.21 14.45 -13.35
N ASN A 194 -6.82 15.52 -12.67
CA ASN A 194 -6.61 15.52 -11.23
C ASN A 194 -7.90 15.22 -10.45
N GLU A 195 -9.06 15.69 -10.93
CA GLU A 195 -10.36 15.31 -10.38
C GLU A 195 -10.51 13.78 -10.41
N TYR A 196 -10.32 13.14 -11.58
CA TYR A 196 -10.41 11.68 -11.68
C TYR A 196 -9.41 10.95 -10.79
N ASP A 197 -8.18 11.46 -10.63
CA ASP A 197 -7.21 10.85 -9.71
C ASP A 197 -7.69 10.89 -8.25
N LEU A 198 -8.21 12.03 -7.79
CA LEU A 198 -8.81 12.17 -6.45
C LEU A 198 -9.99 11.23 -6.25
N LEU A 199 -10.87 11.14 -7.24
CA LEU A 199 -12.03 10.24 -7.23
C LEU A 199 -11.61 8.78 -7.17
N SER A 200 -10.63 8.39 -7.97
CA SER A 200 -10.15 7.01 -8.03
C SER A 200 -9.45 6.57 -6.75
N MET A 201 -8.79 7.48 -6.04
CA MET A 201 -8.30 7.22 -4.69
C MET A 201 -9.45 6.95 -3.71
N ALA A 202 -10.50 7.76 -3.78
CA ALA A 202 -11.68 7.62 -2.93
C ALA A 202 -12.37 6.24 -3.17
N TYR A 203 -12.63 5.90 -4.44
CA TYR A 203 -13.20 4.60 -4.81
C TYR A 203 -12.30 3.42 -4.48
N LEU A 204 -10.98 3.56 -4.65
CA LEU A 204 -10.04 2.50 -4.27
C LEU A 204 -10.08 2.19 -2.77
N LEU A 205 -10.25 3.21 -1.92
CA LEU A 205 -10.38 3.01 -0.49
C LEU A 205 -11.64 2.20 -0.16
N LEU A 206 -12.77 2.55 -0.78
CA LEU A 206 -14.04 1.82 -0.65
C LEU A 206 -13.93 0.38 -1.15
N GLU A 207 -13.32 0.16 -2.31
CA GLU A 207 -13.09 -1.18 -2.87
C GLU A 207 -12.24 -2.06 -1.95
N MET A 208 -11.18 -1.49 -1.37
CA MET A 208 -10.36 -2.21 -0.39
C MET A 208 -11.15 -2.56 0.89
N ASN A 209 -12.05 -1.68 1.32
CA ASN A 209 -12.95 -1.96 2.43
C ASN A 209 -13.94 -3.09 2.10
N THR A 210 -14.55 -3.05 0.92
CA THR A 210 -15.43 -4.11 0.43
C THR A 210 -14.70 -5.45 0.36
N ALA A 211 -13.49 -5.48 -0.20
CA ALA A 211 -12.67 -6.69 -0.22
C ALA A 211 -12.34 -7.21 1.20
N PHE A 212 -12.13 -6.30 2.16
CA PHE A 212 -11.91 -6.65 3.56
C PHE A 212 -13.15 -7.25 4.24
N ILE A 213 -14.34 -6.74 3.93
CA ILE A 213 -15.61 -7.22 4.49
C ILE A 213 -16.04 -8.53 3.84
N GLU A 214 -16.04 -8.59 2.51
CA GLU A 214 -16.59 -9.72 1.76
C GLU A 214 -15.70 -10.97 1.81
N GLN A 215 -14.37 -10.79 1.85
CA GLN A 215 -13.41 -11.89 2.03
C GLN A 215 -13.60 -13.06 1.04
N SER A 216 -14.10 -12.76 -0.16
CA SER A 216 -14.56 -13.75 -1.14
C SER A 216 -13.41 -14.49 -1.85
N ASP A 217 -12.23 -13.88 -1.93
CA ASP A 217 -11.02 -14.48 -2.51
C ASP A 217 -10.06 -14.94 -1.38
N PRO A 218 -9.68 -16.24 -1.30
CA PRO A 218 -8.71 -16.75 -0.34
C PRO A 218 -7.37 -15.97 -0.31
N ARG A 219 -6.95 -15.41 -1.46
CA ARG A 219 -5.74 -14.58 -1.55
C ARG A 219 -5.91 -13.25 -0.81
N VAL A 220 -7.10 -12.66 -0.80
CA VAL A 220 -7.44 -11.49 0.01
C VAL A 220 -7.41 -11.87 1.50
N VAL A 221 -8.03 -12.99 1.87
CA VAL A 221 -8.06 -13.48 3.27
C VAL A 221 -6.65 -13.69 3.82
N TYR A 222 -5.77 -14.34 3.05
CA TYR A 222 -4.33 -14.47 3.40
C TYR A 222 -3.66 -13.11 3.58
N ARG A 223 -3.97 -12.14 2.71
CA ARG A 223 -3.41 -10.79 2.77
C ARG A 223 -3.93 -9.99 3.97
N ILE A 224 -5.16 -10.21 4.42
CA ILE A 224 -5.68 -9.67 5.68
C ILE A 224 -4.90 -10.24 6.87
N GLY A 225 -4.65 -11.55 6.91
CA GLY A 225 -3.77 -12.15 7.93
C GLY A 225 -2.37 -11.48 7.98
N ARG A 226 -1.83 -11.12 6.80
CA ARG A 226 -0.57 -10.36 6.70
C ARG A 226 -0.66 -8.92 7.22
N LEU A 227 -1.83 -8.27 7.15
CA LEU A 227 -2.05 -6.97 7.77
C LEU A 227 -2.07 -7.09 9.30
N TYR A 228 -2.74 -8.11 9.86
CA TYR A 228 -2.72 -8.39 11.29
C TYR A 228 -1.31 -8.69 11.83
N GLU A 229 -0.51 -9.49 11.10
CA GLU A 229 0.89 -9.72 11.47
C GLU A 229 1.69 -8.41 11.63
N ARG A 230 1.41 -7.42 10.78
CA ARG A 230 2.13 -6.13 10.77
C ARG A 230 1.83 -5.30 12.00
N VAL A 231 0.57 -5.25 12.42
CA VAL A 231 0.15 -4.60 13.68
C VAL A 231 0.45 -5.47 14.91
N LYS A 232 1.10 -6.62 14.71
CA LYS A 232 1.52 -7.59 15.74
C LYS A 232 0.39 -8.31 16.45
N ASP A 233 -0.79 -8.32 15.84
CA ASP A 233 -1.91 -9.15 16.28
C ASP A 233 -1.75 -10.55 15.69
N TYR A 234 -0.93 -11.36 16.35
CA TYR A 234 -0.56 -12.69 15.87
C TYR A 234 -1.68 -13.72 16.05
N GLU A 235 -2.63 -13.46 16.95
CA GLU A 235 -3.78 -14.32 17.16
C GLU A 235 -4.71 -14.23 15.96
N ARG A 236 -5.18 -13.02 15.63
CA ARG A 236 -6.04 -12.85 14.44
C ARG A 236 -5.32 -13.21 13.16
N ALA A 237 -4.03 -12.89 13.03
CA ALA A 237 -3.26 -13.30 11.86
C ALA A 237 -3.30 -14.82 11.64
N ARG A 238 -3.17 -15.60 12.73
CA ARG A 238 -3.27 -17.06 12.68
C ARG A 238 -4.68 -17.49 12.27
N ASP A 239 -5.72 -16.92 12.87
CA ASP A 239 -7.11 -17.29 12.59
C ASP A 239 -7.45 -17.08 11.10
N TYR A 240 -6.99 -15.97 10.50
CA TYR A 240 -7.13 -15.72 9.06
C TYR A 240 -6.36 -16.74 8.20
N TYR A 241 -5.19 -17.19 8.63
CA TYR A 241 -4.47 -18.23 7.89
C TYR A 241 -5.10 -19.61 8.01
N GLU A 242 -5.61 -19.96 9.19
CA GLU A 242 -6.38 -21.19 9.39
C GLU A 242 -7.65 -21.18 8.54
N LEU A 243 -8.33 -20.03 8.44
CA LEU A 243 -9.46 -19.83 7.54
C LEU A 243 -9.07 -20.10 6.07
N VAL A 244 -7.93 -19.57 5.60
CA VAL A 244 -7.45 -19.85 4.23
C VAL A 244 -7.17 -21.34 4.02
N MET A 245 -6.57 -22.02 5.00
CA MET A 245 -6.30 -23.47 4.92
C MET A 245 -7.58 -24.31 4.88
N SER A 246 -8.70 -23.79 5.38
CA SER A 246 -10.01 -24.47 5.31
C SER A 246 -10.71 -24.33 3.95
N GLN A 247 -10.16 -23.50 3.05
CA GLN A 247 -10.72 -23.22 1.74
C GLN A 247 -10.03 -24.06 0.65
N GLY A 248 -10.70 -24.27 -0.49
CA GLY A 248 -10.08 -24.88 -1.66
C GLY A 248 -9.06 -23.92 -2.29
N ILE A 249 -7.79 -24.05 -1.94
CA ILE A 249 -6.70 -23.16 -2.37
C ILE A 249 -5.74 -23.84 -3.34
N ASP A 250 -5.03 -23.03 -4.14
CA ASP A 250 -3.98 -23.53 -5.03
C ASP A 250 -2.66 -23.80 -4.28
N TYR A 251 -1.79 -24.58 -4.94
CA TYR A 251 -0.50 -25.02 -4.42
C TYR A 251 0.43 -23.87 -4.00
N GLU A 252 0.38 -22.73 -4.70
CA GLU A 252 1.22 -21.58 -4.38
C GLU A 252 0.76 -20.91 -3.09
N LEU A 253 -0.55 -20.68 -2.96
CA LEU A 253 -1.13 -20.05 -1.79
C LEU A 253 -0.97 -20.94 -0.54
N GLU A 254 -1.18 -22.25 -0.69
CA GLU A 254 -0.99 -23.22 0.39
C GLU A 254 0.42 -23.16 0.98
N LEU A 255 1.44 -23.18 0.11
CA LEU A 255 2.85 -23.01 0.50
C LEU A 255 3.08 -21.71 1.29
N LEU A 256 2.51 -20.60 0.81
CA LEU A 256 2.66 -19.29 1.45
C LEU A 256 2.04 -19.24 2.85
N VAL A 257 0.83 -19.79 3.00
CA VAL A 257 0.05 -19.79 4.24
C VAL A 257 0.68 -20.71 5.28
N MET A 258 1.03 -21.94 4.90
CA MET A 258 1.68 -22.90 5.79
C MET A 258 3.00 -22.36 6.35
N LYS A 259 3.79 -21.67 5.52
CA LYS A 259 5.04 -21.03 5.97
C LYS A 259 4.78 -19.93 7.00
N ARG A 260 3.69 -19.17 6.87
CA ARG A 260 3.33 -18.13 7.84
C ARG A 260 2.82 -18.74 9.14
N LEU A 261 1.90 -19.72 9.07
CA LEU A 261 1.41 -20.45 10.25
C LEU A 261 2.55 -21.10 11.04
N ALA A 262 3.49 -21.78 10.37
CA ALA A 262 4.64 -22.39 11.05
C ALA A 262 5.49 -21.35 11.80
N GLN A 263 5.65 -20.14 11.24
CA GLN A 263 6.36 -19.04 11.91
C GLN A 263 5.60 -18.51 13.12
N LEU A 264 4.27 -18.40 13.03
CA LEU A 264 3.43 -17.94 14.13
C LEU A 264 3.38 -18.94 15.28
N TYR A 265 3.12 -20.22 15.02
CA TYR A 265 3.12 -21.25 16.07
C TYR A 265 4.47 -21.34 16.79
N LYS A 266 5.57 -21.29 16.03
CA LYS A 266 6.92 -21.23 16.62
C LYS A 266 7.11 -20.02 17.53
N ARG A 267 6.55 -18.86 17.16
CA ARG A 267 6.64 -17.64 17.97
C ARG A 267 5.82 -17.73 19.25
N GLN A 268 4.69 -18.43 19.20
CA GLN A 268 3.81 -18.69 20.35
C GLN A 268 4.32 -19.84 21.24
N GLY A 269 5.37 -20.56 20.81
CA GLY A 269 5.94 -21.68 21.55
C GLY A 269 5.29 -23.04 21.24
N GLU A 270 4.30 -23.07 20.35
CA GLU A 270 3.63 -24.28 19.86
C GLU A 270 4.51 -25.00 18.83
N LEU A 271 5.65 -25.52 19.28
CA LEU A 271 6.68 -26.11 18.42
C LEU A 271 6.19 -27.35 17.67
N ASP A 272 5.33 -28.17 18.28
CA ASP A 272 4.84 -29.41 17.67
C ASP A 272 4.03 -29.12 16.41
N LYS A 273 3.08 -28.17 16.47
CA LYS A 273 2.30 -27.72 15.30
C LYS A 273 3.19 -27.10 14.22
N ALA A 274 4.20 -26.34 14.63
CA ALA A 274 5.15 -25.76 13.68
C ALA A 274 5.95 -26.85 12.94
N VAL A 275 6.34 -27.92 13.64
CA VAL A 275 7.05 -29.07 13.05
C VAL A 275 6.14 -29.85 12.11
N GLU A 276 4.89 -30.10 12.50
CA GLU A 276 3.90 -30.77 11.65
C GLU A 276 3.70 -30.03 10.32
N LEU A 277 3.51 -28.71 10.36
CA LEU A 277 3.44 -27.88 9.15
C LEU A 277 4.73 -27.95 8.33
N CYS A 278 5.90 -27.89 8.97
CA CYS A 278 7.16 -28.03 8.25
C CYS A 278 7.34 -29.41 7.62
N GLN A 279 6.85 -30.48 8.23
CA GLN A 279 6.86 -31.83 7.66
C GLN A 279 6.01 -31.89 6.40
N ALA A 280 4.78 -31.38 6.47
CA ALA A 280 3.90 -31.31 5.29
C ALA A 280 4.53 -30.47 4.17
N LEU A 281 5.21 -29.37 4.52
CA LEU A 281 5.94 -28.51 3.59
C LEU A 281 7.14 -29.20 2.89
N LEU A 282 7.66 -30.34 3.37
CA LEU A 282 8.76 -31.07 2.69
C LEU A 282 8.36 -31.62 1.31
N SER A 283 7.06 -31.77 1.06
CA SER A 283 6.54 -32.12 -0.27
C SER A 283 6.76 -30.99 -1.30
N TYR A 284 6.94 -29.75 -0.83
CA TYR A 284 7.15 -28.57 -1.67
C TYR A 284 8.62 -28.38 -2.03
N ASN A 285 8.86 -27.74 -3.18
CA ASN A 285 10.21 -27.38 -3.59
C ASN A 285 10.71 -26.10 -2.89
N ASP A 286 10.72 -26.10 -1.56
CA ASP A 286 11.13 -24.97 -0.73
C ASP A 286 12.19 -25.40 0.32
N PRO A 287 13.31 -24.65 0.47
CA PRO A 287 14.34 -24.98 1.45
C PRO A 287 13.97 -24.64 2.90
N TYR A 288 12.93 -23.83 3.12
CA TYR A 288 12.47 -23.40 4.44
C TYR A 288 12.16 -24.56 5.41
N PRO A 289 11.31 -25.54 5.08
CA PRO A 289 10.96 -26.63 6.01
C PRO A 289 12.17 -27.42 6.49
N TYR A 290 13.09 -27.78 5.58
CA TYR A 290 14.33 -28.47 5.92
C TYR A 290 15.17 -27.69 6.94
N LEU A 291 15.32 -26.37 6.71
CA LEU A 291 16.12 -25.51 7.57
C LEU A 291 15.48 -25.29 8.95
N GLU A 292 14.16 -25.15 9.03
CA GLU A 292 13.47 -24.97 10.30
C GLU A 292 13.43 -26.26 11.11
N MET A 293 13.13 -27.41 10.50
CA MET A 293 13.16 -28.70 11.19
C MET A 293 14.57 -29.05 11.67
N ALA A 294 15.61 -28.80 10.87
CA ALA A 294 16.98 -29.01 11.31
C ALA A 294 17.36 -28.12 12.51
N ARG A 295 16.80 -26.90 12.63
CA ARG A 295 16.99 -26.05 13.83
C ARG A 295 16.22 -26.59 15.03
N HIS A 296 15.03 -27.14 14.81
CA HIS A 296 14.24 -27.76 15.87
C HIS A 296 15.00 -28.96 16.48
N PHE A 297 15.47 -29.90 15.65
CA PHE A 297 16.26 -31.04 16.12
C PHE A 297 17.58 -30.62 16.78
N GLU A 298 18.26 -29.60 16.25
CA GLU A 298 19.46 -29.03 16.87
C GLU A 298 19.19 -28.51 18.29
N ARG A 299 18.02 -27.88 18.54
CA ARG A 299 17.61 -27.40 19.87
C ARG A 299 17.25 -28.56 20.80
N ALA A 300 16.63 -29.60 20.28
CA ALA A 300 16.35 -30.85 21.00
C ALA A 300 17.61 -31.70 21.26
N LYS A 301 18.79 -31.23 20.82
CA LYS A 301 20.07 -31.96 20.83
C LYS A 301 20.04 -33.26 20.03
N ASP A 302 19.07 -33.44 19.13
CA ASP A 302 19.08 -34.50 18.14
C ASP A 302 19.87 -34.04 16.90
N TYR A 303 21.20 -34.04 17.04
CA TYR A 303 22.07 -33.56 15.96
C TYR A 303 22.05 -34.49 14.73
N GLN A 304 21.74 -35.77 14.90
CA GLN A 304 21.70 -36.72 13.78
C GLN A 304 20.54 -36.36 12.83
N SER A 305 19.32 -36.21 13.35
CA SER A 305 18.18 -35.77 12.53
C SER A 305 18.40 -34.38 11.90
N ALA A 306 19.07 -33.47 12.62
CA ALA A 306 19.44 -32.16 12.08
C ALA A 306 20.45 -32.24 10.92
N ILE A 307 21.42 -33.16 11.00
CA ILE A 307 22.41 -33.44 9.96
C ILE A 307 21.72 -34.03 8.73
N ASP A 308 20.85 -35.03 8.91
CA ASP A 308 20.18 -35.74 7.82
C ASP A 308 19.29 -34.80 7.00
N LEU A 309 18.51 -33.94 7.67
CA LEU A 309 17.72 -32.92 6.98
C LEU A 309 18.58 -31.89 6.25
N THR A 310 19.73 -31.52 6.82
CA THR A 310 20.65 -30.57 6.16
C THR A 310 21.28 -31.19 4.91
N LEU A 311 21.60 -32.49 4.93
CA LEU A 311 22.08 -33.24 3.78
C LEU A 311 21.02 -33.34 2.68
N GLN A 312 19.78 -33.66 3.02
CA GLN A 312 18.66 -33.66 2.07
C GLN A 312 18.47 -32.29 1.41
N ALA A 313 18.58 -31.20 2.18
CA ALA A 313 18.50 -29.85 1.64
C ALA A 313 19.67 -29.51 0.68
N ILE A 314 20.88 -30.01 0.95
CA ILE A 314 22.04 -29.81 0.06
C ILE A 314 21.80 -30.45 -1.30
N ASP A 315 21.28 -31.68 -1.30
CA ASP A 315 20.98 -32.43 -2.52
C ASP A 315 19.87 -31.76 -3.34
N ARG A 316 18.76 -31.39 -2.67
CA ARG A 316 17.59 -30.80 -3.33
C ARG A 316 17.77 -29.35 -3.76
N PHE A 317 18.65 -28.59 -3.10
CA PHE A 317 18.86 -27.16 -3.39
C PHE A 317 20.34 -26.82 -3.69
N PRO A 318 20.89 -27.23 -4.86
CA PRO A 318 22.29 -27.02 -5.23
C PRO A 318 22.75 -25.56 -5.17
N LYS A 319 21.85 -24.61 -5.48
CA LYS A 319 22.13 -23.16 -5.40
C LYS A 319 22.47 -22.68 -3.98
N LEU A 320 22.05 -23.41 -2.95
CA LEU A 320 22.29 -23.09 -1.54
C LEU A 320 23.41 -23.93 -0.91
N LYS A 321 24.01 -24.86 -1.67
CA LYS A 321 24.97 -25.86 -1.19
C LYS A 321 26.04 -25.29 -0.26
N LYS A 322 26.78 -24.26 -0.70
CA LYS A 322 27.85 -23.63 0.10
C LYS A 322 27.39 -23.16 1.49
N LYS A 323 26.18 -22.59 1.58
CA LYS A 323 25.62 -22.10 2.85
C LYS A 323 25.19 -23.26 3.75
N LEU A 324 24.64 -24.31 3.15
CA LEU A 324 24.16 -25.50 3.86
C LEU A 324 25.32 -26.39 4.34
N GLU A 325 26.41 -26.49 3.57
CA GLU A 325 27.64 -27.20 3.97
C GLU A 325 28.30 -26.56 5.20
N ALA A 326 28.40 -25.22 5.23
CA ALA A 326 28.90 -24.52 6.42
C ALA A 326 28.03 -24.77 7.67
N ARG A 327 26.70 -24.93 7.49
CA ARG A 327 25.81 -25.34 8.58
C ARG A 327 26.06 -26.80 8.99
N LEU A 328 26.21 -27.70 8.02
CA LEU A 328 26.47 -29.11 8.24
C LEU A 328 27.76 -29.33 9.03
N GLU A 329 28.85 -28.65 8.68
CA GLU A 329 30.11 -28.71 9.43
C GLU A 329 29.93 -28.29 10.89
N ARG A 330 29.19 -27.21 11.14
CA ARG A 330 28.88 -26.77 12.52
C ARG A 330 28.08 -27.81 13.29
N LEU A 331 27.12 -28.47 12.64
CA LEU A 331 26.31 -29.53 13.28
C LEU A 331 27.15 -30.76 13.60
N LYS A 332 28.02 -31.20 12.67
CA LYS A 332 28.94 -32.34 12.89
C LYS A 332 29.88 -32.11 14.07
N ARG A 333 30.50 -30.92 14.17
CA ARG A 333 31.35 -30.56 15.32
C ARG A 333 30.60 -30.64 16.65
N ARG A 334 29.32 -30.27 16.69
CA ARG A 334 28.50 -30.36 17.90
C ARG A 334 28.08 -31.79 18.23
N TYR A 335 27.88 -32.63 17.21
CA TYR A 335 27.60 -34.05 17.40
C TYR A 335 28.81 -34.80 17.98
N GLU A 336 30.02 -34.50 17.50
CA GLU A 336 31.28 -35.07 17.99
C GLU A 336 31.66 -34.62 19.42
N GLN A 337 31.11 -33.49 19.88
CA GLN A 337 31.32 -32.94 21.22
C GLN A 337 30.29 -33.41 22.26
N ARG A 338 29.35 -34.28 21.86
CA ARG A 338 28.30 -34.86 22.70
C ARG A 338 28.75 -36.21 23.25
#